data_AF-A0A2X2CTK0-F1
#
_entry.id   AF-A0A2X2CTK0-F1
#
_cell.length_a   1.000
_cell.length_b   1.000
_cell.length_c   1.000
_cell.angle_alpha   90.00
_cell.angle_beta   90.00
_cell.angle_gamma   90.00
#
_symmetry.space_group_name_H-M   'P 1'
#
loop_
_entity.id
_entity.type
_entity.pdbx_description
1 polymer ?
#
loop_
_entity_poly.entity_id
_entity_poly.type
_entity_poly.pdbx_seq_one_letter_code
_entity_poly.pdbx_strand_id
1 'polypeptide(L)'
;MWLRLSWDKALVGVTLLAWWLGKAVPYDTRRMLQVRPCVLIAVGTLAVVPPLALGMRLVAFQPKWPALFWTWFSLNLGVAVLAEELLFRALLQRGLIDRFGLWAGLLVTAVLFGVAHWPFSAGFALVAAVAALGYGAIFERSGRRLSMAVALHLAVNVLHVLLPSYPLRLS
;
A
#
# COMPACT_ATOMS: atom_id res chain seq x y z
N MET A 1 0.03 20.35 -13.72
CA MET A 1 -0.29 20.48 -12.28
C MET A 1 -0.37 19.10 -11.61
N TRP A 2 0.69 18.27 -11.68
CA TRP A 2 0.63 16.86 -11.23
C TRP A 2 1.78 16.42 -10.29
N LEU A 3 2.66 17.35 -9.92
CA LEU A 3 3.70 17.11 -8.91
C LEU A 3 3.69 18.25 -7.90
N ARG A 4 2.80 18.18 -6.91
CA ARG A 4 3.03 18.92 -5.66
C ARG A 4 3.68 17.96 -4.69
N LEU A 5 4.94 18.22 -4.38
CA LEU A 5 5.61 17.53 -3.28
C LEU A 5 4.93 17.97 -1.98
N SER A 6 4.23 17.06 -1.32
CA SER A 6 3.71 17.32 0.01
C SER A 6 4.84 17.16 1.01
N TRP A 7 5.46 18.28 1.39
CA TRP A 7 6.57 18.32 2.34
C TRP A 7 6.24 17.62 3.66
N ASP A 8 4.98 17.70 4.11
CA ASP A 8 4.51 17.01 5.32
C ASP A 8 4.66 15.50 5.22
N LYS A 9 4.28 14.90 4.08
CA LYS A 9 4.44 13.45 3.87
C LYS A 9 5.90 13.05 3.74
N ALA A 10 6.72 13.90 3.11
CA ALA A 10 8.16 13.67 3.00
C ALA A 10 8.82 13.68 4.40
N LEU A 11 8.48 14.66 5.23
CA LEU A 11 9.01 14.77 6.58
C LEU A 11 8.56 13.58 7.45
N VAL A 12 7.27 13.25 7.44
CA VAL A 12 6.74 12.08 8.15
C VAL A 12 7.42 10.79 7.67
N GLY A 13 7.56 10.62 6.35
CA GLY A 13 8.25 9.48 5.77
C GLY A 13 9.70 9.35 6.21
N VAL A 14 10.47 10.45 6.16
CA VAL A 14 11.88 10.48 6.58
C VAL A 14 12.01 10.23 8.08
N THR A 15 11.16 10.83 8.91
CA THR A 15 11.18 10.62 10.37
C THR A 15 10.83 9.17 10.73
N LEU A 16 9.80 8.60 10.11
CA LEU A 16 9.42 7.21 10.34
C LEU A 16 10.49 6.24 9.81
N LEU A 17 11.14 6.57 8.69
CA LEU A 17 12.22 5.75 8.13
C LEU A 17 13.44 5.77 9.05
N ALA A 18 13.84 6.95 9.53
CA ALA A 18 14.93 7.08 10.48
C ALA A 18 14.65 6.30 11.78
N TRP A 19 13.42 6.41 12.30
CA TRP A 19 12.98 5.62 13.46
C TRP A 19 13.01 4.11 13.19
N TRP A 20 12.56 3.67 12.00
CA TRP A 20 12.54 2.25 11.62
C TRP A 20 13.94 1.68 11.42
N LEU A 21 14.84 2.41 10.77
CA LEU A 21 16.23 2.00 10.57
C LEU A 21 16.99 1.93 11.90
N GLY A 22 16.63 2.76 12.89
CA GLY A 22 17.16 2.69 14.25
C GLY A 22 16.62 1.55 15.10
N LYS A 23 15.59 0.82 14.63
CA LYS A 23 15.05 -0.36 15.33
C LYS A 23 15.73 -1.61 14.78
N ALA A 24 16.37 -2.38 15.66
CA ALA A 24 16.64 -3.79 15.39
C ALA A 24 15.30 -4.53 15.37
N VAL A 25 14.63 -4.56 14.22
CA VAL A 25 13.40 -5.34 14.02
C VAL A 25 13.84 -6.77 13.78
N PRO A 26 13.62 -7.70 14.73
CA PRO A 26 14.02 -9.08 14.54
C PRO A 26 13.20 -9.65 13.38
N TYR A 27 13.87 -9.95 12.28
CA TYR A 27 13.26 -10.70 11.19
C TYR A 27 13.09 -12.13 11.65
N ASP A 28 11.86 -12.65 11.57
CA ASP A 28 11.64 -14.07 11.77
C ASP A 28 12.16 -14.84 10.53
N THR A 29 13.41 -15.28 10.63
CA THR A 29 14.12 -16.06 9.60
C THR A 29 13.43 -17.38 9.25
N ARG A 30 12.56 -17.93 10.12
CA ARG A 30 11.80 -19.14 9.82
C ARG A 30 10.65 -18.87 8.86
N ARG A 31 10.04 -17.68 8.92
CA ARG A 31 9.04 -17.21 7.95
C ARG A 31 9.67 -16.68 6.65
N MET A 32 10.96 -16.36 6.64
CA MET A 32 11.69 -15.88 5.47
C MET A 32 11.70 -16.86 4.27
N LEU A 33 11.39 -18.14 4.50
CA LEU A 33 11.41 -19.21 3.48
C LEU A 33 10.04 -19.49 2.83
N GLN A 34 8.95 -18.84 3.27
CA GLN A 34 7.61 -19.11 2.74
C GLN A 34 7.30 -18.30 1.47
N VAL A 35 8.03 -18.58 0.38
CA VAL A 35 7.86 -17.87 -0.92
C VAL A 35 6.46 -18.08 -1.49
N ARG A 36 5.94 -19.32 -1.44
CA ARG A 36 4.63 -19.68 -2.02
C ARG A 36 3.47 -18.83 -1.51
N PRO A 37 3.20 -18.71 -0.19
CA PRO A 37 2.10 -17.87 0.28
C PRO A 37 2.33 -16.38 -0.01
N CYS A 38 3.57 -15.88 -0.02
CA CYS A 38 3.84 -14.49 -0.42
C CYS A 38 3.46 -14.24 -1.88
N VAL A 39 3.79 -15.19 -2.78
CA VAL A 39 3.40 -15.14 -4.19
C VAL A 39 1.88 -15.20 -4.34
N LEU A 40 1.20 -16.10 -3.63
CA LEU A 40 -0.26 -16.20 -3.66
C LEU A 40 -0.94 -14.92 -3.19
N ILE A 41 -0.43 -14.29 -2.13
CA ILE A 41 -0.95 -13.01 -1.64
C ILE A 41 -0.71 -11.90 -2.67
N ALA A 42 0.50 -11.82 -3.23
CA ALA A 42 0.81 -10.81 -4.25
C ALA A 42 -0.07 -10.97 -5.49
N VAL A 43 -0.14 -12.17 -6.07
CA VAL A 43 -0.97 -12.48 -7.23
C VAL A 43 -2.45 -12.24 -6.91
N GLY A 44 -2.94 -12.71 -5.77
CA GLY A 44 -4.32 -12.49 -5.35
C GLY A 44 -4.66 -11.00 -5.22
N THR A 45 -3.77 -10.21 -4.62
CA THR A 45 -3.98 -8.76 -4.47
C THR A 45 -4.00 -8.07 -5.84
N LEU A 46 -3.05 -8.39 -6.71
CA LEU A 46 -2.97 -7.80 -8.06
C LEU A 46 -4.09 -8.28 -8.99
N ALA A 47 -4.66 -9.46 -8.73
CA ALA A 47 -5.81 -10.00 -9.47
C ALA A 47 -7.16 -9.44 -8.96
N VAL A 48 -7.27 -9.05 -7.68
CA VAL A 48 -8.52 -8.57 -7.09
C VAL A 48 -8.66 -7.05 -7.18
N VAL A 49 -7.60 -6.30 -6.84
CA VAL A 49 -7.69 -4.84 -6.65
C VAL A 49 -8.04 -4.09 -7.94
N PRO A 50 -7.37 -4.31 -9.09
CA PRO A 50 -7.72 -3.60 -10.32
C PRO A 50 -9.13 -3.94 -10.86
N PRO A 51 -9.57 -5.22 -10.92
CA PRO A 51 -10.94 -5.54 -11.32
C PRO A 51 -12.00 -4.99 -10.38
N LEU A 52 -11.74 -4.95 -9.07
CA LEU A 52 -12.65 -4.32 -8.11
C LEU A 52 -12.85 -2.83 -8.43
N ALA A 53 -11.76 -2.11 -8.69
CA ALA A 53 -11.81 -0.70 -9.05
C ALA A 53 -12.57 -0.46 -10.38
N LEU A 54 -12.38 -1.34 -11.38
CA LEU A 54 -13.11 -1.31 -12.65
C LEU A 54 -14.60 -1.62 -12.46
N GLY A 55 -14.94 -2.67 -11.72
CA GLY A 55 -16.31 -3.10 -11.43
C GLY A 55 -17.10 -2.04 -10.66
N MET A 56 -16.43 -1.30 -9.77
CA MET A 56 -17.01 -0.15 -9.05
C MET A 56 -17.05 1.15 -9.89
N ARG A 57 -16.59 1.11 -11.16
CA ARG A 57 -16.51 2.27 -12.05
C ARG A 57 -15.74 3.45 -11.44
N LEU A 58 -14.71 3.15 -10.67
CA LEU A 58 -13.79 4.15 -10.11
C LEU A 58 -12.70 4.52 -11.11
N VAL A 59 -12.45 3.63 -12.06
CA VAL A 59 -11.47 3.74 -13.14
C VAL A 59 -12.05 3.14 -14.40
N ALA A 60 -11.57 3.60 -15.56
CA ALA A 60 -11.83 2.96 -16.85
C ALA A 60 -10.54 2.33 -17.38
N PHE A 61 -10.64 1.20 -18.08
CA PHE A 61 -9.47 0.56 -18.68
C PHE A 61 -8.98 1.41 -19.87
N GLN A 62 -7.81 2.01 -19.71
CA GLN A 62 -7.14 2.82 -20.72
C GLN A 62 -5.61 2.76 -20.50
N PRO A 63 -4.93 1.76 -21.09
CA PRO A 63 -3.47 1.64 -21.01
C PRO A 63 -2.76 2.90 -21.51
N LYS A 64 -1.79 3.40 -20.75
CA LYS A 64 -1.03 4.60 -21.09
C LYS A 64 0.37 4.59 -20.49
N TRP A 65 1.26 5.37 -21.07
CA TRP A 65 2.60 5.63 -20.54
C TRP A 65 2.76 7.13 -20.21
N PRO A 66 2.71 7.53 -18.94
CA PRO A 66 2.87 8.93 -18.55
C PRO A 66 4.27 9.47 -18.88
N ALA A 67 4.37 10.67 -19.45
CA ALA A 67 5.65 11.30 -19.79
C ALA A 67 6.60 11.44 -18.58
N LEU A 68 6.04 11.71 -17.39
CA LEU A 68 6.79 11.85 -16.13
C LEU A 68 6.75 10.58 -15.27
N PHE A 69 6.57 9.40 -15.89
CA PHE A 69 6.42 8.14 -15.15
C PHE A 69 7.56 7.90 -14.16
N TRP A 70 8.82 8.07 -14.56
CA TRP A 70 9.97 7.83 -13.68
C TRP A 70 10.04 8.82 -12.52
N THR A 71 9.71 10.09 -12.74
CA THR A 71 9.63 11.09 -11.67
C THR A 71 8.50 10.75 -10.69
N TRP A 72 7.32 10.39 -11.21
CA TRP A 72 6.20 9.94 -10.40
C TRP A 72 6.56 8.69 -9.60
N PHE A 73 7.21 7.70 -10.23
CA PHE A 73 7.62 6.44 -9.61
C PHE A 73 8.58 6.69 -8.44
N SER A 74 9.61 7.51 -8.63
CA SER A 74 10.59 7.83 -7.59
C SER A 74 9.96 8.55 -6.39
N LEU A 75 9.05 9.49 -6.64
CA LEU A 75 8.32 10.18 -5.56
C LEU A 75 7.29 9.28 -4.89
N ASN A 76 6.59 8.44 -5.65
CA ASN A 76 5.62 7.51 -5.11
C ASN A 76 6.33 6.49 -4.21
N LEU A 77 7.45 5.94 -4.65
CA LEU A 77 8.27 5.02 -3.86
C LEU A 77 8.87 5.71 -2.62
N GLY A 78 9.65 6.77 -2.82
CA GLY A 78 10.47 7.36 -1.75
C GLY A 78 9.69 8.17 -0.73
N VAL A 79 8.52 8.69 -1.08
CA VAL A 79 7.73 9.55 -0.21
C VAL A 79 6.42 8.88 0.17
N ALA A 80 5.55 8.58 -0.80
CA ALA A 80 4.19 8.14 -0.50
C ALA A 80 4.14 6.72 0.07
N VAL A 81 4.54 5.72 -0.72
CA VAL A 81 4.48 4.30 -0.37
C VAL A 81 5.34 4.01 0.85
N LEU A 82 6.57 4.55 0.91
CA LEU A 82 7.43 4.31 2.06
C LEU A 82 6.84 4.87 3.36
N ALA A 83 6.34 6.12 3.35
CA ALA A 83 5.72 6.72 4.53
C ALA A 83 4.47 5.95 4.97
N GLU A 84 3.61 5.58 4.02
CA GLU A 84 2.38 4.84 4.29
C GLU A 84 2.69 3.45 4.85
N GLU A 85 3.59 2.67 4.24
CA GLU A 85 3.93 1.35 4.78
C GLU A 85 4.63 1.43 6.13
N LEU A 86 5.46 2.45 6.37
CA LEU A 86 6.06 2.67 7.68
C LEU A 86 5.00 2.97 8.76
N LEU A 87 4.05 3.87 8.45
CA LEU A 87 2.99 4.24 9.39
C LEU A 87 2.06 3.06 9.66
N PHE A 88 1.53 2.46 8.60
CA PHE A 88 0.46 1.48 8.73
C PHE A 88 0.99 0.10 9.12
N ARG A 89 2.15 -0.36 8.62
CA ARG A 89 2.61 -1.75 8.84
C ARG A 89 3.61 -1.80 9.98
N ALA A 90 4.64 -0.97 9.89
CA ALA A 90 5.73 -0.97 10.87
C ALA A 90 5.33 -0.42 12.25
N LEU A 91 4.37 0.52 12.32
CA LEU A 91 3.89 1.10 13.57
C LEU A 91 2.50 0.55 13.95
N LEU A 92 1.48 0.89 13.16
CA LEU A 92 0.08 0.68 13.54
C LEU A 92 -0.32 -0.81 13.58
N GLN A 93 -0.09 -1.56 12.50
CA GLN A 93 -0.45 -2.97 12.41
C GLN A 93 0.23 -3.80 13.48
N ARG A 94 1.54 -3.59 13.68
CA ARG A 94 2.29 -4.30 14.73
C ARG A 94 1.71 -4.01 16.11
N GLY A 95 1.49 -2.74 16.45
CA GLY A 95 0.91 -2.38 17.74
C GLY A 95 -0.48 -2.98 17.96
N LEU A 96 -1.33 -2.97 16.92
CA LEU A 96 -2.67 -3.55 17.01
C LEU A 96 -2.65 -5.08 17.07
N ILE A 97 -1.74 -5.75 16.36
CA ILE A 97 -1.57 -7.21 16.44
C ILE A 97 -1.06 -7.61 17.82
N ASP A 98 -0.09 -6.89 18.36
CA ASP A 98 0.49 -7.17 19.67
C ASP A 98 -0.57 -6.96 20.79
N ARG A 99 -1.53 -6.04 20.59
CA ARG A 99 -2.60 -5.75 21.57
C ARG A 99 -3.86 -6.60 21.41
N PHE A 100 -4.29 -6.88 20.19
CA PHE A 100 -5.61 -7.46 19.88
C PHE A 100 -5.55 -8.75 19.07
N GLY A 101 -4.34 -9.22 18.71
CA GLY A 101 -4.12 -10.42 17.92
C GLY A 101 -4.09 -10.19 16.41
N LEU A 102 -3.62 -11.19 15.68
CA LEU A 102 -3.32 -11.12 14.25
C LEU A 102 -4.48 -10.58 13.40
N TRP A 103 -5.66 -11.20 13.52
CA TRP A 103 -6.80 -10.88 12.66
C TRP A 103 -7.39 -9.51 12.96
N ALA A 104 -7.57 -9.17 14.24
CA ALA A 104 -8.09 -7.86 14.64
C ALA A 104 -7.13 -6.75 14.19
N GLY A 105 -5.83 -6.91 14.45
CA GLY A 105 -4.85 -5.89 14.04
C GLY A 105 -4.78 -5.69 12.54
N LEU A 106 -4.78 -6.77 11.76
CA LEU A 106 -4.77 -6.71 10.30
C LEU A 106 -6.03 -6.04 9.73
N LEU A 107 -7.22 -6.43 10.22
CA LEU A 107 -8.49 -5.86 9.75
C LEU A 107 -8.61 -4.38 10.12
N VAL A 108 -8.30 -4.01 11.36
CA VAL A 108 -8.39 -2.62 11.82
C VAL A 108 -7.40 -1.74 11.07
N THR A 109 -6.16 -2.18 10.85
CA THR A 109 -5.20 -1.42 10.03
C THR A 109 -5.71 -1.23 8.60
N ALA A 110 -6.29 -2.27 7.98
CA ALA A 110 -6.81 -2.16 6.63
C ALA A 110 -7.97 -1.17 6.53
N VAL A 111 -8.88 -1.17 7.51
CA VAL A 111 -9.96 -0.18 7.61
C VAL A 111 -9.40 1.23 7.78
N LEU A 112 -8.45 1.43 8.68
CA LEU A 112 -7.82 2.74 8.91
C LEU A 112 -7.07 3.24 7.66
N PHE A 113 -6.42 2.35 6.92
CA PHE A 113 -5.82 2.67 5.64
C PHE A 113 -6.88 3.13 4.62
N GLY A 114 -8.01 2.42 4.52
CA GLY A 114 -9.12 2.83 3.68
C GLY A 114 -9.68 4.20 4.07
N VAL A 115 -9.89 4.45 5.37
CA VAL A 115 -10.36 5.73 5.90
C VAL A 115 -9.42 6.89 5.54
N ALA A 116 -8.10 6.67 5.60
CA ALA A 116 -7.12 7.68 5.18
C ALA A 116 -7.23 8.06 3.68
N HIS A 117 -7.84 7.18 2.87
CA HIS A 117 -8.08 7.37 1.45
C HIS A 117 -9.52 7.81 1.12
N TRP A 118 -10.36 8.04 2.13
CA TRP A 118 -11.72 8.58 1.97
C TRP A 118 -11.82 9.89 1.19
N PRO A 119 -10.89 10.86 1.30
CA PRO A 119 -10.96 12.11 0.55
C PRO A 119 -10.99 11.95 -0.98
N PHE A 120 -10.56 10.79 -1.52
CA PHE A 120 -10.67 10.50 -2.96
C PHE A 120 -12.08 10.05 -3.35
N SER A 121 -12.70 9.18 -2.56
CA SER A 121 -14.12 8.79 -2.56
C SER A 121 -14.32 7.59 -1.63
N ALA A 122 -15.57 7.33 -1.21
CA ALA A 122 -15.91 6.13 -0.45
C ALA A 122 -15.56 4.82 -1.19
N GLY A 123 -15.75 4.79 -2.52
CA GLY A 123 -15.39 3.63 -3.33
C GLY A 123 -13.88 3.41 -3.37
N PHE A 124 -13.11 4.49 -3.52
CA PHE A 124 -11.64 4.41 -3.48
C PHE A 124 -11.13 3.97 -2.11
N ALA A 125 -11.74 4.44 -1.02
CA ALA A 125 -11.44 3.98 0.34
C ALA A 125 -11.66 2.47 0.52
N LEU A 126 -12.74 1.92 -0.03
CA LEU A 126 -12.99 0.47 0.01
C LEU A 126 -11.90 -0.31 -0.74
N VAL A 127 -11.56 0.12 -1.96
CA VAL A 127 -10.50 -0.52 -2.76
C VAL A 127 -9.15 -0.43 -2.05
N ALA A 128 -8.83 0.73 -1.46
CA ALA A 128 -7.62 0.93 -0.67
C ALA A 128 -7.59 0.02 0.57
N ALA A 129 -8.70 -0.18 1.26
CA ALA A 129 -8.80 -1.13 2.38
C ALA A 129 -8.55 -2.58 1.93
N VAL A 130 -9.11 -3.00 0.79
CA VAL A 130 -8.88 -4.34 0.23
C VAL A 130 -7.41 -4.53 -0.15
N ALA A 131 -6.80 -3.54 -0.80
CA ALA A 131 -5.38 -3.57 -1.11
C ALA A 131 -4.51 -3.65 0.16
N ALA A 132 -4.90 -2.89 1.20
CA ALA A 132 -4.22 -2.86 2.48
C ALA A 132 -4.23 -4.21 3.23
N LEU A 133 -5.25 -5.05 3.05
CA LEU A 133 -5.27 -6.43 3.54
C LEU A 133 -4.16 -7.26 2.90
N GLY A 134 -3.95 -7.11 1.59
CA GLY A 134 -2.86 -7.76 0.85
C GLY A 134 -1.48 -7.32 1.37
N TYR A 135 -1.29 -6.02 1.54
CA TYR A 135 -0.03 -5.46 2.04
C TYR A 135 0.27 -5.92 3.48
N GLY A 136 -0.75 -5.92 4.35
CA GLY A 136 -0.63 -6.41 5.73
C GLY A 136 -0.37 -7.91 5.81
N ALA A 137 -1.04 -8.71 4.97
CA ALA A 137 -0.86 -10.15 4.92
C ALA A 137 0.54 -10.52 4.41
N ILE A 138 1.03 -9.90 3.32
CA ILE A 138 2.37 -10.19 2.80
C ILE A 138 3.44 -9.74 3.79
N PHE A 139 3.23 -8.63 4.51
CA PHE A 139 4.11 -8.20 5.59
C PHE A 139 4.24 -9.27 6.68
N GLU A 140 3.15 -9.77 7.27
CA GLU A 140 3.24 -10.78 8.34
C GLU A 140 3.77 -12.13 7.85
N ARG A 141 3.42 -12.52 6.62
CA ARG A 141 3.85 -13.80 6.03
C ARG A 141 5.31 -13.81 5.62
N SER A 142 5.85 -12.67 5.24
CA SER A 142 7.27 -12.51 4.89
C SER A 142 8.20 -12.37 6.11
N GLY A 143 7.67 -12.53 7.33
CA GLY A 143 8.43 -12.31 8.57
C GLY A 143 8.59 -10.83 8.91
N ARG A 144 7.57 -10.01 8.59
CA ARG A 144 7.53 -8.55 8.77
C ARG A 144 8.49 -7.80 7.85
N ARG A 145 8.61 -8.23 6.58
CA ARG A 145 9.44 -7.56 5.56
C ARG A 145 8.73 -6.37 4.98
N LEU A 146 9.14 -5.19 5.42
CA LEU A 146 8.59 -3.93 4.90
C LEU A 146 8.77 -3.83 3.38
N SER A 147 9.91 -4.29 2.84
CA SER A 147 10.17 -4.29 1.39
C SER A 147 9.15 -5.08 0.58
N MET A 148 8.57 -6.16 1.14
CA MET A 148 7.55 -6.97 0.46
C MET A 148 6.21 -6.22 0.40
N ALA A 149 5.84 -5.51 1.47
CA ALA A 149 4.65 -4.67 1.48
C ALA A 149 4.81 -3.47 0.54
N VAL A 150 5.97 -2.80 0.59
CA VAL A 150 6.33 -1.69 -0.31
C VAL A 150 6.29 -2.14 -1.78
N ALA A 151 6.86 -3.29 -2.11
CA ALA A 151 6.86 -3.80 -3.48
C ALA A 151 5.44 -4.10 -3.98
N LEU A 152 4.59 -4.74 -3.16
CA LEU A 152 3.22 -5.04 -3.54
C LEU A 152 2.36 -3.77 -3.70
N HIS A 153 2.52 -2.82 -2.78
CA HIS A 153 1.83 -1.53 -2.85
C HIS A 153 2.27 -0.74 -4.09
N LEU A 154 3.58 -0.66 -4.35
CA LEU A 154 4.10 -0.02 -5.55
C LEU A 154 3.58 -0.69 -6.83
N ALA A 155 3.49 -2.02 -6.87
CA ALA A 155 2.92 -2.75 -8.01
C ALA A 155 1.45 -2.38 -8.26
N VAL A 156 0.63 -2.30 -7.20
CA VAL A 156 -0.76 -1.82 -7.31
C VAL A 156 -0.82 -0.39 -7.82
N ASN A 157 0.03 0.52 -7.31
CA ASN A 157 0.08 1.91 -7.76
C ASN A 157 0.52 2.03 -9.23
N VAL A 158 1.50 1.24 -9.66
CA VAL A 158 1.96 1.18 -11.06
C VAL A 158 0.83 0.70 -11.96
N LEU A 159 0.12 -0.38 -11.58
CA LEU A 159 -1.06 -0.83 -12.33
C LEU A 159 -2.14 0.26 -12.38
N HIS A 160 -2.36 0.97 -11.27
CA HIS A 160 -3.33 2.07 -11.19
C HIS A 160 -2.95 3.30 -12.02
N VAL A 161 -1.67 3.53 -12.28
CA VAL A 161 -1.22 4.64 -13.13
C VAL A 161 -1.11 4.25 -14.60
N LEU A 162 -0.75 3.00 -14.91
CA LEU A 162 -0.56 2.54 -16.28
C LEU A 162 -1.84 2.06 -16.96
N LEU A 163 -2.77 1.41 -16.23
CA LEU A 163 -3.94 0.76 -16.84
C LEU A 163 -5.24 1.59 -16.77
N PRO A 164 -5.53 2.32 -15.67
CA PRO A 164 -6.64 3.25 -15.58
C PRO A 164 -6.54 4.58 -16.32
N SER A 165 -7.69 5.07 -16.78
CA SER A 165 -8.03 6.50 -16.72
C SER A 165 -8.94 6.81 -15.54
N TYR A 166 -8.72 7.97 -14.91
CA TYR A 166 -9.66 8.54 -13.95
C TYR A 166 -10.95 8.85 -14.72
N PRO A 167 -12.12 8.41 -14.25
CA PRO A 167 -13.35 8.91 -14.81
C PRO A 167 -13.43 10.39 -14.41
N LEU A 168 -13.57 11.24 -15.43
CA LEU A 168 -14.27 12.51 -15.29
C LEU A 168 -15.63 12.22 -14.63
N ARG A 169 -15.74 12.43 -13.31
CA ARG A 169 -17.04 12.72 -12.71
C ARG A 169 -17.25 14.22 -12.89
N LEU A 170 -17.85 14.57 -14.02
CA LEU A 170 -18.76 15.71 -14.06
C LEU A 170 -20.03 15.20 -13.38
N SER A 171 -20.18 15.53 -12.10
CA SER A 171 -21.48 15.53 -11.42
C SER A 171 -21.73 16.94 -10.95
#